data_AF-A0A7C6T369-F1
#
_entry.id   AF-A0A7C6T369-F1
#
_cell.length_a   1.000
_cell.length_b   1.000
_cell.length_c   1.000
_cell.angle_alpha   90.00
_cell.angle_beta   90.00
_cell.angle_gamma   90.00
#
_symmetry.space_group_name_H-M   'P 1'
#
loop_
_entity.id
_entity.type
_entity.pdbx_description
1 polymer ?
#
loop_
_entity_poly.entity_id
_entity_poly.type
_entity_poly.pdbx_seq_one_letter_code
_entity_poly.pdbx_strand_id
1 'polypeptide(L)'
;MLYFDDQLTRAFIGEEEKTRMEGQLLLARNELDGGTCPGAEFTGWLDLPESQSPELMASILETAREIRDGFDILIVVGIGGSYLGARAVIEALSHHFSSLLSKEERGGPLVLFAGQQLSPDYLNDLLEVTRGKKVALNVISKSGTTTEPALAFRILREALYPGLGPAELGKRIFVTTDRRRGALRRLADAWGLRSFPLDDDIGGRYSVLSPVGLLPIAVAGIDIRALLAGARKERERSLLPLSEGPAPCDRYAVNRMLLARKGCKAEILAAYEPSLRFLAEWWKQLFGESEGKDGRGLIPAACDFTTDLHSLGQFIQEGPR
;
A
#
# COMPACT_ATOMS: atom_id res chain seq x y z
N MET A 1 -12.92 14.02 -8.69
CA MET A 1 -13.27 12.88 -9.56
C MET A 1 -12.02 12.56 -10.36
N LEU A 2 -11.58 11.29 -10.39
CA LEU A 2 -10.38 10.91 -11.14
C LEU A 2 -10.69 10.93 -12.65
N TYR A 3 -9.84 11.62 -13.42
CA TYR A 3 -9.93 11.68 -14.87
C TYR A 3 -8.69 10.98 -15.47
N PHE A 4 -8.93 10.11 -16.43
CA PHE A 4 -7.86 9.47 -17.20
C PHE A 4 -7.86 10.04 -18.61
N ASP A 5 -6.80 10.79 -18.92
CA ASP A 5 -6.55 11.37 -20.22
C ASP A 5 -5.52 10.50 -20.96
N ASP A 6 -5.91 9.96 -22.10
CA ASP A 6 -5.04 9.21 -23.00
C ASP A 6 -4.94 9.85 -24.39
N GLN A 7 -5.34 11.12 -24.54
CA GLN A 7 -5.34 11.81 -25.83
C GLN A 7 -3.97 11.77 -26.51
N LEU A 8 -2.89 11.93 -25.73
CA LEU A 8 -1.51 11.90 -26.26
C LEU A 8 -1.09 10.50 -26.75
N THR A 9 -1.74 9.43 -26.29
CA THR A 9 -1.44 8.07 -26.78
C THR A 9 -1.95 7.83 -28.20
N ARG A 10 -2.88 8.66 -28.71
CA ARG A 10 -3.43 8.55 -30.07
C ARG A 10 -2.39 8.77 -31.17
N ALA A 11 -1.26 9.41 -30.86
CA ALA A 11 -0.13 9.52 -31.78
C ALA A 11 0.56 8.16 -32.03
N PHE A 12 0.37 7.18 -31.14
CA PHE A 12 1.06 5.88 -31.16
C PHE A 12 0.11 4.69 -31.26
N ILE A 13 -1.15 4.87 -30.85
CA ILE A 13 -2.19 3.83 -30.80
C ILE A 13 -3.36 4.27 -31.68
N GLY A 14 -3.60 3.55 -32.78
CA GLY A 14 -4.77 3.77 -33.63
C GLY A 14 -6.07 3.29 -32.96
N GLU A 15 -7.20 3.91 -33.33
CA GLU A 15 -8.51 3.51 -32.77
C GLU A 15 -8.89 2.07 -33.12
N GLU A 16 -8.56 1.58 -34.33
CA GLU A 16 -8.76 0.18 -34.70
C GLU A 16 -7.99 -0.79 -33.79
N GLU A 17 -6.81 -0.40 -33.28
CA GLU A 17 -6.02 -1.24 -32.37
C GLU A 17 -6.73 -1.39 -31.03
N LYS A 18 -7.38 -0.32 -30.55
CA LYS A 18 -8.20 -0.35 -29.34
C LYS A 18 -9.44 -1.21 -29.54
N THR A 19 -10.14 -1.06 -30.67
CA THR A 19 -11.31 -1.92 -31.01
C THR A 19 -10.92 -3.40 -31.04
N ARG A 20 -9.76 -3.74 -31.61
CA ARG A 20 -9.25 -5.14 -31.62
C ARG A 20 -8.92 -5.69 -30.23
N MET A 21 -8.79 -4.83 -29.21
CA MET A 21 -8.59 -5.24 -27.82
C MET A 21 -9.89 -5.53 -27.06
N GLU A 22 -11.06 -5.14 -27.58
CA GLU A 22 -12.35 -5.27 -26.88
C GLU A 22 -12.63 -6.72 -26.45
N GLY A 23 -12.40 -7.69 -27.33
CA GLY A 23 -12.60 -9.11 -27.00
C GLY A 23 -11.68 -9.61 -25.88
N GLN A 24 -10.42 -9.15 -25.85
CA GLN A 24 -9.47 -9.52 -24.79
C GLN A 24 -9.81 -8.83 -23.47
N LEU A 25 -10.22 -7.56 -23.52
CA LEU A 25 -10.66 -6.81 -22.35
C LEU A 25 -11.93 -7.43 -21.74
N LEU A 26 -12.91 -7.78 -22.57
CA LEU A 26 -14.14 -8.41 -22.12
C LEU A 26 -13.87 -9.77 -21.46
N LEU A 27 -13.00 -10.59 -22.07
CA LEU A 27 -12.59 -11.87 -21.48
C LEU A 27 -11.92 -11.65 -20.12
N ALA A 28 -10.94 -10.75 -20.03
CA ALA A 28 -10.23 -10.47 -18.79
C ALA A 28 -11.15 -9.96 -17.68
N ARG A 29 -12.12 -9.08 -17.99
CA ARG A 29 -13.13 -8.62 -17.03
C ARG A 29 -14.02 -9.76 -16.57
N ASN A 30 -14.57 -10.55 -17.49
CA ASN A 30 -15.44 -11.67 -17.15
C ASN A 30 -14.72 -12.72 -16.28
N GLU A 31 -13.44 -13.00 -16.56
CA GLU A 31 -12.66 -13.94 -15.77
C GLU A 31 -12.30 -13.39 -14.38
N LEU A 32 -11.99 -12.10 -14.28
CA LEU A 32 -11.68 -11.46 -13.00
C LEU A 32 -12.94 -11.33 -12.11
N ASP A 33 -14.03 -10.78 -12.66
CA ASP A 33 -15.30 -10.59 -11.95
C ASP A 33 -15.99 -11.93 -11.65
N GLY A 34 -15.81 -12.92 -12.53
CA GLY A 34 -16.32 -14.28 -12.37
C GLY A 34 -15.44 -15.17 -11.48
N GLY A 35 -14.26 -14.73 -11.05
CA GLY A 35 -13.34 -15.52 -10.25
C GLY A 35 -12.84 -16.78 -10.95
N THR A 36 -12.68 -16.74 -12.27
CA THR A 36 -12.19 -17.85 -13.10
C THR A 36 -10.81 -17.59 -13.69
N CYS A 37 -10.23 -16.42 -13.47
CA CYS A 37 -8.88 -16.08 -13.90
C CYS A 37 -7.81 -16.88 -13.11
N PRO A 38 -6.59 -17.06 -13.65
CA PRO A 38 -5.45 -17.53 -12.88
C PRO A 38 -5.21 -16.66 -11.64
N GLY A 39 -5.04 -17.27 -10.47
CA GLY A 39 -4.89 -16.55 -9.21
C GLY A 39 -6.20 -16.02 -8.60
N ALA A 40 -7.36 -16.51 -9.06
CA ALA A 40 -8.68 -16.15 -8.52
C ALA A 40 -8.81 -16.37 -7.00
N GLU A 41 -7.97 -17.22 -6.40
CA GLU A 41 -7.90 -17.37 -4.95
C GLU A 41 -7.34 -16.13 -4.23
N PHE A 42 -6.85 -15.11 -4.95
CA PHE A 42 -6.27 -13.87 -4.41
C PHE A 42 -6.99 -12.60 -4.90
N THR A 43 -8.28 -12.66 -5.24
CA THR A 43 -9.06 -11.52 -5.76
C THR A 43 -9.91 -10.80 -4.71
N GLY A 44 -9.81 -11.16 -3.42
CA GLY A 44 -10.59 -10.53 -2.34
C GLY A 44 -10.37 -9.02 -2.19
N TRP A 45 -9.31 -8.48 -2.79
CA TRP A 45 -9.05 -7.04 -2.86
C TRP A 45 -10.06 -6.25 -3.69
N LEU A 46 -10.77 -6.88 -4.63
CA LEU A 46 -11.82 -6.23 -5.43
C LEU A 46 -12.93 -5.68 -4.53
N ASP A 47 -13.24 -6.40 -3.46
CA ASP A 47 -14.36 -6.10 -2.58
C ASP A 47 -13.94 -5.37 -1.31
N LEU A 48 -12.63 -5.18 -1.06
CA LEU A 48 -12.11 -4.45 0.10
C LEU A 48 -12.81 -3.10 0.39
N PRO A 49 -13.18 -2.27 -0.62
CA PRO A 49 -13.91 -1.02 -0.37
C PRO A 49 -15.30 -1.20 0.26
N GLU A 50 -15.90 -2.38 0.14
CA GLU A 50 -17.25 -2.71 0.61
C GLU A 50 -17.27 -3.76 1.74
N SER A 51 -16.30 -4.67 1.77
CA SER A 51 -16.28 -5.83 2.65
C SER A 51 -15.81 -5.55 4.07
N GLN A 52 -15.35 -4.33 4.38
CA GLN A 52 -14.99 -3.95 5.74
C GLN A 52 -16.22 -3.92 6.63
N SER A 53 -16.31 -4.89 7.56
CA SER A 53 -17.44 -4.95 8.49
C SER A 53 -17.50 -3.70 9.37
N PRO A 54 -18.70 -3.22 9.75
CA PRO A 54 -18.85 -2.08 10.66
C PRO A 54 -18.10 -2.26 11.99
N GLU A 55 -18.04 -3.50 12.51
CA GLU A 55 -17.35 -3.85 13.75
C GLU A 55 -15.83 -3.75 13.59
N LEU A 56 -15.28 -4.26 12.47
CA LEU A 56 -13.86 -4.14 12.17
C LEU A 56 -13.46 -2.67 12.02
N MET A 57 -14.27 -1.89 11.29
CA MET A 57 -14.04 -0.44 11.13
C MET A 57 -14.11 0.30 12.45
N ALA A 58 -15.07 -0.01 13.31
CA ALA A 58 -15.16 0.57 14.65
C ALA A 58 -13.92 0.23 15.49
N SER A 59 -13.49 -1.03 15.47
CA SER A 59 -12.31 -1.50 16.19
C SER A 59 -11.01 -0.83 15.71
N ILE A 60 -10.83 -0.64 14.40
CA ILE A 60 -9.68 0.08 13.84
C ILE A 60 -9.69 1.54 14.31
N LEU A 61 -10.83 2.22 14.23
CA LEU A 61 -10.93 3.64 14.61
C LEU A 61 -10.75 3.85 16.11
N GLU A 62 -11.29 2.97 16.94
CA GLU A 62 -11.09 2.98 18.39
C GLU A 62 -9.61 2.76 18.74
N THR A 63 -8.99 1.76 18.13
CA THR A 63 -7.56 1.48 18.31
C THR A 63 -6.69 2.64 17.84
N ALA A 64 -7.02 3.24 16.70
CA ALA A 64 -6.31 4.41 16.20
C ALA A 64 -6.44 5.59 17.16
N ARG A 65 -7.61 5.81 17.77
CA ARG A 65 -7.82 6.84 18.80
C ARG A 65 -6.99 6.55 20.05
N GLU A 66 -7.03 5.32 20.57
CA GLU A 66 -6.20 4.91 21.72
C GLU A 66 -4.71 5.17 21.46
N ILE A 67 -4.22 4.81 20.27
CA ILE A 67 -2.83 5.06 19.89
C ILE A 67 -2.55 6.56 19.82
N ARG A 68 -3.45 7.34 19.21
CA ARG A 68 -3.32 8.79 19.08
C ARG A 68 -3.27 9.50 20.43
N ASP A 69 -4.06 9.06 21.39
CA ASP A 69 -4.13 9.67 22.72
C ASP A 69 -2.95 9.22 23.60
N GLY A 70 -2.60 7.93 23.54
CA GLY A 70 -1.63 7.31 24.45
C GLY A 70 -0.15 7.46 24.08
N PHE A 71 0.17 7.69 22.81
CA PHE A 71 1.54 7.56 22.29
C PHE A 71 2.03 8.79 21.53
N ASP A 72 3.34 8.98 21.50
CA ASP A 72 4.03 10.03 20.75
C ASP A 72 4.49 9.53 19.38
N ILE A 73 4.76 8.23 19.26
CA ILE A 73 5.27 7.56 18.07
C ILE A 73 4.53 6.24 17.85
N LEU A 74 4.12 5.98 16.61
CA LEU A 74 3.78 4.65 16.13
C LEU A 74 4.90 4.16 15.22
N ILE A 75 5.49 3.00 15.51
CA ILE A 75 6.39 2.31 14.57
C ILE A 75 5.62 1.19 13.90
N VAL A 76 5.45 1.30 12.59
CA VAL A 76 4.89 0.23 11.74
C VAL A 76 6.03 -0.70 11.33
N VAL A 77 5.94 -1.97 11.72
CA VAL A 77 6.94 -2.98 11.42
C VAL A 77 6.42 -3.88 10.29
N GLY A 78 6.97 -3.72 9.08
CA GLY A 78 6.51 -4.41 7.89
C GLY A 78 7.38 -4.12 6.66
N ILE A 79 7.22 -4.93 5.60
CA ILE A 79 7.94 -4.77 4.32
C ILE A 79 7.00 -5.03 3.14
N GLY A 80 7.36 -4.53 1.96
CA GLY A 80 6.57 -4.69 0.74
C GLY A 80 5.17 -4.12 0.90
N GLY A 81 4.14 -4.95 0.68
CA GLY A 81 2.74 -4.51 0.78
C GLY A 81 2.32 -4.13 2.20
N SER A 82 3.01 -4.64 3.22
CA SER A 82 2.81 -4.29 4.63
C SER A 82 3.50 -2.98 5.04
N TYR A 83 4.04 -2.24 4.07
CA TYR A 83 4.81 -1.01 4.28
C TYR A 83 4.43 0.06 3.26
N LEU A 84 4.55 -0.24 1.95
CA LEU A 84 4.45 0.73 0.88
C LEU A 84 3.08 1.41 0.80
N GLY A 85 1.99 0.65 0.94
CA GLY A 85 0.64 1.21 0.84
C GLY A 85 0.33 2.22 1.95
N ALA A 86 0.62 1.86 3.20
CA ALA A 86 0.42 2.76 4.34
C ALA A 86 1.30 4.02 4.20
N ARG A 87 2.57 3.85 3.86
CA ARG A 87 3.51 4.96 3.69
C ARG A 87 3.11 5.89 2.54
N ALA A 88 2.68 5.34 1.41
CA ALA A 88 2.18 6.10 0.27
C ALA A 88 1.03 7.03 0.65
N VAL A 89 0.01 6.51 1.34
CA VAL A 89 -1.15 7.32 1.73
C VAL A 89 -0.78 8.35 2.79
N ILE A 90 0.03 7.96 3.79
CA ILE A 90 0.45 8.87 4.86
C ILE A 90 1.28 10.02 4.28
N GLU A 91 2.28 9.75 3.43
CA GLU A 91 3.11 10.81 2.84
C GLU A 91 2.31 11.70 1.87
N ALA A 92 1.41 11.11 1.07
CA ALA A 92 0.60 11.86 0.11
C ALA A 92 -0.38 12.85 0.78
N LEU A 93 -0.88 12.52 1.97
CA LEU A 93 -1.96 13.27 2.63
C LEU A 93 -1.54 14.00 3.91
N SER A 94 -0.30 13.82 4.36
CA SER A 94 0.24 14.54 5.52
C SER A 94 1.01 15.78 5.10
N HIS A 95 1.23 16.68 6.06
CA HIS A 95 2.11 17.83 5.89
C HIS A 95 3.54 17.37 5.48
N HIS A 96 4.16 18.02 4.49
CA HIS A 96 5.50 17.66 4.00
C HIS A 96 6.58 17.63 5.11
N PHE A 97 6.43 18.48 6.11
CA PHE A 97 7.33 18.56 7.28
C PHE A 97 6.70 17.96 8.54
N SER A 98 5.75 17.04 8.40
CA SER A 98 5.03 16.43 9.53
C SER A 98 5.96 15.88 10.62
N SER A 99 7.14 15.37 10.25
CA SER A 99 8.15 14.87 11.20
C SER A 99 8.74 15.96 12.12
N LEU A 100 8.71 17.22 11.71
CA LEU A 100 9.24 18.36 12.50
C LEU A 100 8.19 19.02 13.39
N LEU A 101 6.91 18.73 13.17
CA LEU A 101 5.79 19.29 13.93
C LEU A 101 5.65 18.63 15.30
N SER A 102 5.05 19.34 16.26
CA SER A 102 4.60 18.74 17.52
C SER A 102 3.50 17.70 17.26
N LYS A 103 3.20 16.87 18.27
CA LYS A 103 2.10 15.89 18.19
C LYS A 103 0.76 16.59 17.97
N GLU A 104 0.55 17.72 18.64
CA GLU A 104 -0.67 18.53 18.59
C GLU A 104 -0.83 19.18 17.22
N GLU A 105 0.24 19.78 16.67
CA GLU A 105 0.24 20.39 15.33
C GLU A 105 0.05 19.35 14.23
N ARG A 106 0.64 18.16 14.38
CA ARG A 106 0.45 17.03 13.46
C ARG A 106 -0.95 16.41 13.57
N GLY A 107 -1.63 16.59 14.70
CA GLY A 107 -2.91 15.94 15.00
C GLY A 107 -2.78 14.45 15.41
N GLY A 108 -1.59 13.99 15.78
CA GLY A 108 -1.33 12.59 16.10
C GLY A 108 0.15 12.24 16.29
N PRO A 109 0.44 10.98 16.67
CA PRO A 109 1.80 10.49 16.86
C PRO A 109 2.57 10.51 15.55
N LEU A 110 3.89 10.57 15.64
CA LEU A 110 4.75 10.42 14.49
C LEU A 110 4.70 8.95 14.02
N VAL A 111 4.32 8.71 12.77
CA VAL A 111 4.34 7.37 12.19
C VAL A 111 5.69 7.13 11.53
N LEU A 112 6.44 6.17 12.07
CA LEU A 112 7.74 5.72 11.57
C LEU A 112 7.64 4.26 11.09
N PHE A 113 8.63 3.82 10.32
CA PHE A 113 8.63 2.48 9.73
C PHE A 113 9.91 1.73 10.08
N ALA A 114 9.80 0.43 10.32
CA ALA A 114 10.91 -0.48 10.57
C ALA A 114 10.65 -1.85 9.94
N GLY A 115 11.69 -2.69 9.83
CA GLY A 115 11.55 -4.04 9.28
C GLY A 115 11.35 -4.10 7.77
N GLN A 116 11.50 -2.98 7.07
CA GLN A 116 11.53 -2.89 5.60
C GLN A 116 12.93 -3.08 5.00
N GLN A 117 13.94 -3.30 5.85
CA GLN A 117 15.34 -3.55 5.53
C GLN A 117 16.07 -4.17 6.75
N LEU A 118 17.38 -4.47 6.61
CA LEU A 118 18.23 -5.08 7.64
C LEU A 118 19.45 -4.21 8.05
N SER A 119 19.33 -2.89 7.93
CA SER A 119 20.36 -1.93 8.35
C SER A 119 20.35 -1.76 9.88
N PRO A 120 21.43 -2.14 10.58
CA PRO A 120 21.55 -1.89 12.01
C PRO A 120 21.64 -0.39 12.32
N ASP A 121 22.30 0.40 11.47
CA ASP A 121 22.44 1.85 11.66
C ASP A 121 21.07 2.54 11.67
N TYR A 122 20.20 2.22 10.71
CA TYR A 122 18.84 2.76 10.68
C TYR A 122 18.04 2.39 11.95
N LEU A 123 18.16 1.15 12.44
CA LEU A 123 17.46 0.74 13.65
C LEU A 123 18.01 1.46 14.89
N ASN A 124 19.33 1.68 14.96
CA ASN A 124 19.94 2.46 16.03
C ASN A 124 19.44 3.91 16.01
N ASP A 125 19.49 4.57 14.85
CA ASP A 125 18.99 5.95 14.66
C ASP A 125 17.51 6.06 15.04
N LEU A 126 16.68 5.08 14.62
CA LEU A 126 15.27 5.01 15.00
C LEU A 126 15.09 4.90 16.52
N LEU A 127 15.88 4.05 17.20
CA LEU A 127 15.84 3.93 18.65
C LEU A 127 16.26 5.22 19.35
N GLU A 128 17.20 5.98 18.79
CA GLU A 128 17.60 7.28 19.35
C GLU A 128 16.44 8.28 19.35
N VAL A 129 15.71 8.37 18.25
CA VAL A 129 14.53 9.26 18.09
C VAL A 129 13.40 8.87 19.06
N THR A 130 13.34 7.60 19.48
CA THR A 130 12.32 7.14 20.44
C THR A 130 12.64 7.42 21.92
N ARG A 131 13.85 7.87 22.25
CA ARG A 131 14.26 8.09 23.66
C ARG A 131 13.36 9.15 24.32
N GLY A 132 12.79 8.78 25.48
CA GLY A 132 11.90 9.64 26.24
C GLY A 132 10.50 9.82 25.62
N LYS A 133 10.14 9.02 24.61
CA LYS A 133 8.83 9.04 23.95
C LYS A 133 8.01 7.81 24.33
N LYS A 134 6.69 7.95 24.38
CA LYS A 134 5.75 6.82 24.43
C LYS A 134 5.61 6.24 23.02
N VAL A 135 6.11 5.03 22.81
CA VAL A 135 6.06 4.35 21.52
C VAL A 135 5.00 3.26 21.52
N ALA A 136 4.30 3.09 20.41
CA ALA A 136 3.51 1.92 20.07
C ALA A 136 4.12 1.19 18.87
N LEU A 137 3.93 -0.13 18.79
CA LEU A 137 4.33 -0.95 17.65
C LEU A 137 3.08 -1.48 16.93
N ASN A 138 3.02 -1.36 15.61
CA ASN A 138 2.07 -2.09 14.77
C ASN A 138 2.84 -3.07 13.89
N VAL A 139 2.79 -4.36 14.21
CA VAL A 139 3.56 -5.41 13.53
C VAL A 139 2.68 -6.08 12.48
N ILE A 140 3.10 -5.98 11.22
CA ILE A 140 2.31 -6.41 10.08
C ILE A 140 3.07 -7.46 9.27
N SER A 141 2.57 -8.69 9.30
CA SER A 141 3.07 -9.78 8.45
C SER A 141 2.02 -10.89 8.38
N LYS A 142 1.64 -11.32 7.17
CA LYS A 142 0.68 -12.42 6.98
C LYS A 142 1.17 -13.72 7.60
N SER A 143 2.42 -14.10 7.33
CA SER A 143 3.01 -15.34 7.86
C SER A 143 3.61 -15.19 9.26
N GLY A 144 4.08 -13.99 9.60
CA GLY A 144 4.90 -13.74 10.79
C GLY A 144 6.32 -14.31 10.71
N THR A 145 6.74 -14.78 9.54
CA THR A 145 8.05 -15.41 9.31
C THR A 145 8.90 -14.65 8.30
N THR A 146 8.41 -13.54 7.74
CA THR A 146 9.22 -12.64 6.91
C THR A 146 10.39 -12.12 7.74
N THR A 147 11.61 -12.32 7.26
CA THR A 147 12.85 -12.17 8.03
C THR A 147 13.02 -10.77 8.61
N GLU A 148 12.88 -9.75 7.78
CA GLU A 148 13.13 -8.35 8.08
C GLU A 148 12.20 -7.81 9.18
N PRO A 149 10.86 -7.93 9.08
CA PRO A 149 9.97 -7.49 10.16
C PRO A 149 10.06 -8.38 11.40
N ALA A 150 10.34 -9.69 11.27
CA ALA A 150 10.50 -10.56 12.43
C ALA A 150 11.73 -10.20 13.27
N LEU A 151 12.85 -9.87 12.61
CA LEU A 151 14.07 -9.42 13.28
C LEU A 151 13.87 -8.04 13.92
N ALA A 152 13.36 -7.07 13.15
CA ALA A 152 13.11 -5.72 13.65
C ALA A 152 12.14 -5.72 14.85
N PHE A 153 11.09 -6.54 14.80
CA PHE A 153 10.15 -6.68 15.92
C PHE A 153 10.85 -7.18 17.20
N ARG A 154 11.70 -8.21 17.10
CA ARG A 154 12.43 -8.73 18.26
C ARG A 154 13.33 -7.68 18.89
N ILE A 155 14.08 -6.94 18.07
CA ILE A 155 15.00 -5.89 18.51
C ILE A 155 14.21 -4.73 19.16
N LEU A 156 13.20 -4.20 18.47
CA LEU A 156 12.41 -3.07 18.94
C LEU A 156 11.64 -3.41 20.21
N ARG A 157 11.01 -4.59 20.29
CA ARG A 157 10.30 -5.03 21.50
C ARG A 157 11.24 -5.10 22.70
N GLU A 158 12.42 -5.69 22.53
CA GLU A 158 13.41 -5.80 23.61
C GLU A 158 13.93 -4.44 24.06
N ALA A 159 14.27 -3.57 23.11
CA ALA A 159 14.83 -2.25 23.40
C ALA A 159 13.81 -1.29 24.05
N LEU A 160 12.55 -1.32 23.59
CA LEU A 160 11.51 -0.40 24.07
C LEU A 160 10.82 -0.90 25.33
N TYR A 161 10.69 -2.22 25.51
CA TYR A 161 9.90 -2.84 26.58
C TYR A 161 10.64 -3.98 27.29
N PRO A 162 11.88 -3.74 27.77
CA PRO A 162 12.67 -4.78 28.41
C PRO A 162 11.93 -5.33 29.64
N GLY A 163 11.78 -6.65 29.68
CA GLY A 163 11.15 -7.35 30.82
C GLY A 163 9.65 -7.15 31.01
N LEU A 164 8.94 -6.46 30.10
CA LEU A 164 7.48 -6.32 30.21
C LEU A 164 6.77 -7.63 29.88
N GLY A 165 5.79 -7.99 30.71
CA GLY A 165 4.94 -9.16 30.50
C GLY A 165 3.83 -8.93 29.46
N PRO A 166 3.15 -10.00 29.00
CA PRO A 166 2.14 -9.94 27.94
C PRO A 166 1.05 -8.88 28.13
N ALA A 167 0.52 -8.71 29.34
CA ALA A 167 -0.53 -7.73 29.61
C ALA A 167 -0.09 -6.27 29.35
N GLU A 168 1.16 -5.93 29.66
CA GLU A 168 1.70 -4.59 29.39
C GLU A 168 2.11 -4.43 27.92
N LEU A 169 2.59 -5.50 27.28
CA LEU A 169 2.86 -5.53 25.85
C LEU A 169 1.58 -5.35 25.03
N GLY A 170 0.46 -5.96 25.43
CA GLY A 170 -0.83 -5.84 24.76
C GLY A 170 -1.40 -4.43 24.71
N LYS A 171 -0.96 -3.53 25.60
CA LYS A 171 -1.32 -2.10 25.57
C LYS A 171 -0.50 -1.28 24.55
N ARG A 172 0.58 -1.85 24.01
CA ARG A 172 1.62 -1.14 23.24
C ARG A 172 1.92 -1.77 21.89
N ILE A 173 1.55 -3.04 21.70
CA ILE A 173 1.83 -3.81 20.50
C ILE A 173 0.50 -4.26 19.88
N PHE A 174 0.31 -3.83 18.65
CA PHE A 174 -0.83 -4.15 17.80
C PHE A 174 -0.33 -5.01 16.65
N VAL A 175 -1.14 -5.98 16.21
CA VAL A 175 -0.74 -6.96 15.21
C VAL A 175 -1.71 -6.96 14.05
N THR A 176 -1.22 -7.00 12.81
CA THR A 176 -2.04 -7.33 11.64
C THR A 176 -1.45 -8.56 10.96
N THR A 177 -2.20 -9.66 10.92
CA THR A 177 -1.71 -10.98 10.51
C THR A 177 -2.87 -11.84 9.99
N ASP A 178 -2.56 -13.00 9.42
CA ASP A 178 -3.55 -14.02 9.06
C ASP A 178 -4.53 -14.31 10.22
N ARG A 179 -5.80 -14.58 9.88
CA ARG A 179 -6.88 -14.84 10.85
C ARG A 179 -6.60 -15.97 11.83
N ARG A 180 -5.92 -17.03 11.37
CA ARG A 180 -5.83 -18.31 12.09
C ARG A 180 -4.43 -18.93 12.07
N ARG A 181 -3.59 -18.57 11.10
CA ARG A 181 -2.32 -19.23 10.81
C ARG A 181 -1.13 -18.28 10.96
N GLY A 182 0.07 -18.85 10.90
CA GLY A 182 1.31 -18.08 10.97
C GLY A 182 1.89 -17.95 12.39
N ALA A 183 3.18 -17.61 12.44
CA ALA A 183 3.92 -17.47 13.70
C ALA A 183 3.46 -16.23 14.49
N LEU A 184 3.16 -15.14 13.78
CA LEU A 184 2.73 -13.89 14.40
C LEU A 184 1.31 -14.00 14.98
N ARG A 185 0.41 -14.76 14.34
CA ARG A 185 -0.91 -15.09 14.91
C ARG A 185 -0.78 -15.83 16.24
N ARG A 186 -0.01 -16.92 16.27
CA ARG A 186 0.23 -17.69 17.51
C ARG A 186 0.83 -16.83 18.62
N LEU A 187 1.72 -15.90 18.28
CA LEU A 187 2.30 -14.96 19.24
C LEU A 187 1.25 -13.99 19.77
N ALA A 188 0.42 -13.42 18.89
CA ALA A 188 -0.68 -12.54 19.29
C ALA A 188 -1.67 -13.25 20.22
N ASP A 189 -2.03 -14.50 19.92
CA ASP A 189 -2.86 -15.34 20.79
C ASP A 189 -2.20 -15.59 22.15
N ALA A 190 -0.95 -16.06 22.15
CA ALA A 190 -0.25 -16.42 23.38
C ALA A 190 -0.05 -15.21 24.31
N TRP A 191 0.09 -14.02 23.76
CA TRP A 191 0.32 -12.80 24.54
C TRP A 191 -0.94 -11.96 24.72
N GLY A 192 -2.09 -12.37 24.16
CA GLY A 192 -3.33 -11.60 24.21
C GLY A 192 -3.21 -10.23 23.54
N LEU A 193 -2.41 -10.11 22.47
CA LEU A 193 -2.23 -8.86 21.74
C LEU A 193 -3.47 -8.55 20.90
N ARG A 194 -3.86 -7.26 20.88
CA ARG A 194 -4.90 -6.79 19.95
C ARG A 194 -4.43 -7.05 18.51
N SER A 195 -5.23 -7.80 17.76
CA SER A 195 -4.88 -8.24 16.41
C SER A 195 -6.00 -7.99 15.41
N PHE A 196 -5.62 -7.65 14.19
CA PHE A 196 -6.52 -7.43 13.05
C PHE A 196 -6.28 -8.48 11.97
N PRO A 197 -7.36 -8.96 11.31
CA PRO A 197 -7.26 -9.99 10.30
C PRO A 197 -6.73 -9.43 8.98
N LEU A 198 -5.88 -10.21 8.32
CA LEU A 198 -5.57 -10.10 6.90
C LEU A 198 -6.07 -11.37 6.21
N ASP A 199 -7.02 -11.22 5.29
CA ASP A 199 -7.67 -12.35 4.64
C ASP A 199 -6.74 -13.12 3.69
N ASP A 200 -7.02 -14.41 3.53
CA ASP A 200 -6.18 -15.33 2.76
C ASP A 200 -6.17 -15.00 1.27
N ASP A 201 -7.29 -14.49 0.78
CA ASP A 201 -7.55 -14.08 -0.60
C ASP A 201 -7.08 -12.66 -0.92
N ILE A 202 -6.36 -12.01 0.01
CA ILE A 202 -5.75 -10.70 -0.23
C ILE A 202 -4.24 -10.86 -0.31
N GLY A 203 -3.70 -10.59 -1.49
CA GLY A 203 -2.26 -10.48 -1.72
C GLY A 203 -1.66 -9.23 -1.06
N GLY A 204 -0.41 -9.33 -0.59
CA GLY A 204 0.23 -8.25 0.19
C GLY A 204 0.21 -6.89 -0.52
N ARG A 205 0.59 -6.81 -1.79
CA ARG A 205 0.63 -5.54 -2.55
C ARG A 205 -0.75 -4.90 -2.79
N TYR A 206 -1.84 -5.65 -2.64
CA TYR A 206 -3.22 -5.18 -2.75
C TYR A 206 -3.87 -4.85 -1.39
N SER A 207 -3.16 -5.04 -0.27
CA SER A 207 -3.74 -5.03 1.08
C SER A 207 -3.91 -3.63 1.72
N VAL A 208 -3.61 -2.55 1.01
CA VAL A 208 -3.63 -1.18 1.58
C VAL A 208 -4.99 -0.76 2.15
N LEU A 209 -6.09 -1.26 1.57
CA LEU A 209 -7.46 -1.00 2.06
C LEU A 209 -7.95 -2.01 3.10
N SER A 210 -7.09 -2.91 3.55
CA SER A 210 -7.32 -3.80 4.69
C SER A 210 -6.72 -3.17 5.97
N PRO A 211 -6.83 -3.81 7.16
CA PRO A 211 -6.20 -3.32 8.38
C PRO A 211 -4.69 -3.02 8.26
N VAL A 212 -4.01 -3.64 7.28
CA VAL A 212 -2.61 -3.38 6.93
C VAL A 212 -2.35 -1.89 6.69
N GLY A 213 -3.18 -1.23 5.88
CA GLY A 213 -3.06 0.23 5.66
C GLY A 213 -3.99 1.04 6.55
N LEU A 214 -5.22 0.58 6.78
CA LEU A 214 -6.24 1.39 7.45
C LEU A 214 -5.85 1.78 8.88
N LEU A 215 -5.23 0.88 9.66
CA LEU A 215 -4.82 1.21 11.02
C LEU A 215 -3.74 2.32 11.06
N PRO A 216 -2.57 2.18 10.42
CA PRO A 216 -1.55 3.23 10.46
C PRO A 216 -2.01 4.53 9.81
N ILE A 217 -2.83 4.48 8.75
CA ILE A 217 -3.40 5.68 8.10
C ILE A 217 -4.34 6.42 9.07
N ALA A 218 -5.21 5.71 9.79
CA ALA A 218 -6.08 6.33 10.80
C ALA A 218 -5.29 6.91 11.99
N VAL A 219 -4.20 6.26 12.40
CA VAL A 219 -3.31 6.78 13.45
C VAL A 219 -2.64 8.08 13.03
N ALA A 220 -2.29 8.22 11.75
CA ALA A 220 -1.78 9.47 11.18
C ALA A 220 -2.83 10.59 11.09
N GLY A 221 -4.08 10.34 11.51
CA GLY A 221 -5.16 11.34 11.52
C GLY A 221 -5.91 11.47 10.20
N ILE A 222 -5.65 10.58 9.23
CA ILE A 222 -6.31 10.59 7.92
C ILE A 222 -7.67 9.89 8.02
N ASP A 223 -8.69 10.46 7.36
CA ASP A 223 -10.03 9.90 7.33
C ASP A 223 -10.10 8.65 6.43
N ILE A 224 -10.00 7.48 7.06
CA ILE A 224 -10.09 6.19 6.36
C ILE A 224 -11.51 5.89 5.84
N ARG A 225 -12.57 6.52 6.36
CA ARG A 225 -13.92 6.36 5.81
C ARG A 225 -14.04 7.11 4.49
N ALA A 226 -13.47 8.32 4.41
CA ALA A 226 -13.38 9.06 3.15
C ALA A 226 -12.50 8.33 2.12
N LEU A 227 -11.38 7.74 2.55
CA LEU A 227 -10.52 6.91 1.69
C LEU A 227 -11.30 5.72 1.08
N LEU A 228 -11.99 4.94 1.92
CA LEU A 228 -12.80 3.80 1.47
C LEU A 228 -13.99 4.24 0.61
N ALA A 229 -14.61 5.40 0.89
CA ALA A 229 -15.67 5.95 0.06
C ALA A 229 -15.17 6.31 -1.36
N GLY A 230 -13.96 6.88 -1.46
CA GLY A 230 -13.30 7.11 -2.75
C GLY A 230 -13.03 5.81 -3.51
N ALA A 231 -12.49 4.80 -2.81
CA ALA A 231 -12.23 3.48 -3.40
C ALA A 231 -13.52 2.79 -3.88
N ARG A 232 -14.62 2.89 -3.10
CA ARG A 232 -15.92 2.31 -3.47
C ARG A 232 -16.48 2.95 -4.73
N LYS A 233 -16.36 4.27 -4.86
CA LYS A 233 -16.78 4.99 -6.07
C LYS A 233 -16.02 4.53 -7.32
N GLU A 234 -14.70 4.29 -7.22
CA GLU A 234 -13.94 3.78 -8.36
C GLU A 234 -14.24 2.29 -8.64
N ARG A 235 -14.55 1.49 -7.61
CA ARG A 235 -15.06 0.13 -7.78
C ARG A 235 -16.39 0.09 -8.53
N GLU A 236 -17.36 0.90 -8.11
CA GLU A 236 -18.66 1.04 -8.79
C GLU A 236 -18.47 1.41 -10.26
N ARG A 237 -17.53 2.33 -10.54
CA ARG A 237 -17.19 2.76 -11.91
C ARG A 237 -16.54 1.65 -12.72
N SER A 238 -15.66 0.83 -12.14
CA SER A 238 -15.01 -0.28 -12.84
C SER A 238 -15.97 -1.43 -13.15
N LEU A 239 -17.09 -1.54 -12.42
CA LEU A 239 -18.12 -2.55 -12.65
C LEU A 239 -19.12 -2.18 -13.76
N LEU A 240 -19.12 -0.93 -14.24
CA LEU A 240 -19.99 -0.53 -15.34
C LEU A 240 -19.74 -1.39 -16.59
N PRO A 241 -20.80 -1.85 -17.29
CA PRO A 241 -20.64 -2.67 -18.50
C PRO A 241 -19.79 -1.96 -19.56
N LEU A 242 -18.96 -2.72 -20.29
CA LEU A 242 -18.17 -2.16 -21.40
C LEU A 242 -19.04 -1.51 -22.49
N SER A 243 -20.32 -1.90 -22.62
CA SER A 243 -21.28 -1.26 -23.53
C SER A 243 -21.60 0.19 -23.18
N GLU A 244 -21.38 0.60 -21.93
CA GLU A 244 -21.48 1.99 -21.47
C GLU A 244 -20.17 2.78 -21.66
N GLY A 245 -19.15 2.12 -22.19
CA GLY A 245 -17.80 2.63 -22.41
C GLY A 245 -16.79 2.09 -21.39
N PRO A 246 -15.52 1.92 -21.79
CA PRO A 246 -14.48 1.38 -20.90
C PRO A 246 -14.17 2.36 -19.76
N ALA A 247 -14.03 1.81 -18.55
CA ALA A 247 -13.63 2.58 -17.37
C ALA A 247 -12.18 3.11 -17.53
N PRO A 248 -11.75 4.11 -16.73
CA PRO A 248 -10.35 4.56 -16.73
C PRO A 248 -9.32 3.44 -16.57
N CYS A 249 -9.58 2.48 -15.67
CA CYS A 249 -8.69 1.34 -15.46
C CYS A 249 -8.59 0.44 -16.71
N ASP A 250 -9.72 0.24 -17.41
CA ASP A 250 -9.77 -0.52 -18.65
C ASP A 250 -8.93 0.16 -19.75
N ARG A 251 -9.14 1.47 -19.93
CA ARG A 251 -8.39 2.27 -20.91
C ARG A 251 -6.89 2.28 -20.59
N TYR A 252 -6.53 2.45 -19.33
CA TYR A 252 -5.15 2.40 -18.88
C TYR A 252 -4.52 1.03 -19.16
N ALA A 253 -5.18 -0.07 -18.79
CA ALA A 253 -4.69 -1.42 -19.05
C ALA A 253 -4.52 -1.71 -20.55
N VAL A 254 -5.50 -1.34 -21.39
CA VAL A 254 -5.45 -1.50 -22.85
C VAL A 254 -4.29 -0.70 -23.45
N ASN A 255 -4.15 0.57 -23.10
CA ASN A 255 -3.11 1.43 -23.67
C ASN A 255 -1.71 0.93 -23.31
N ARG A 256 -1.46 0.55 -22.06
CA ARG A 256 -0.18 -0.03 -21.62
C ARG A 256 0.15 -1.31 -22.37
N MET A 257 -0.83 -2.20 -22.53
CA MET A 257 -0.65 -3.45 -23.25
C MET A 257 -0.32 -3.22 -24.73
N LEU A 258 -0.99 -2.27 -25.39
CA LEU A 258 -0.72 -1.92 -26.78
C LEU A 258 0.67 -1.31 -26.96
N LEU A 259 1.09 -0.40 -26.06
CA LEU A 259 2.45 0.16 -26.09
C LEU A 259 3.52 -0.90 -25.82
N ALA A 260 3.29 -1.82 -24.87
CA ALA A 260 4.18 -2.94 -24.61
C ALA A 260 4.36 -3.83 -25.86
N ARG A 261 3.25 -4.11 -26.58
CA ARG A 261 3.28 -4.88 -27.84
C ARG A 261 4.00 -4.16 -28.97
N LYS A 262 4.05 -2.83 -28.95
CA LYS A 262 4.82 -1.99 -29.87
C LYS A 262 6.31 -1.89 -29.51
N GLY A 263 6.74 -2.56 -28.44
CA GLY A 263 8.15 -2.70 -28.08
C GLY A 263 8.57 -1.85 -26.89
N CYS A 264 7.71 -0.99 -26.34
CA CYS A 264 8.03 -0.24 -25.12
C CYS A 264 8.35 -1.21 -23.98
N LYS A 265 9.50 -1.00 -23.32
CA LYS A 265 10.01 -1.91 -22.27
C LYS A 265 9.81 -1.39 -20.86
N ALA A 266 9.62 -0.08 -20.72
CA ALA A 266 9.45 0.57 -19.43
C ALA A 266 8.24 1.49 -19.46
N GLU A 267 7.64 1.67 -18.31
CA GLU A 267 6.60 2.66 -18.06
C GLU A 267 7.03 3.51 -16.88
N ILE A 268 6.97 4.83 -17.04
CA ILE A 268 7.36 5.79 -16.01
C ILE A 268 6.09 6.41 -15.45
N LEU A 269 5.80 6.16 -14.18
CA LEU A 269 4.83 6.93 -13.43
C LEU A 269 5.50 8.22 -12.91
N ALA A 270 5.15 9.35 -13.52
CA ALA A 270 5.69 10.66 -13.12
C ALA A 270 4.65 11.45 -12.30
N ALA A 271 5.10 12.07 -11.21
CA ALA A 271 4.29 12.98 -10.39
C ALA A 271 4.95 14.36 -10.31
N TYR A 272 4.13 15.42 -10.21
CA TYR A 272 4.63 16.80 -10.01
C TYR A 272 4.66 17.23 -8.54
N GLU A 273 4.21 16.35 -7.64
CA GLU A 273 4.14 16.60 -6.21
C GLU A 273 5.07 15.62 -5.47
N PRO A 274 6.05 16.12 -4.67
CA PRO A 274 7.02 15.25 -4.01
C PRO A 274 6.38 14.32 -2.97
N SER A 275 5.20 14.66 -2.43
CA SER A 275 4.44 13.79 -1.52
C SER A 275 3.92 12.51 -2.17
N LEU A 276 3.89 12.45 -3.51
CA LEU A 276 3.46 11.27 -4.26
C LEU A 276 4.59 10.28 -4.55
N ARG A 277 5.82 10.53 -4.10
CA ARG A 277 6.96 9.63 -4.29
C ARG A 277 6.65 8.20 -3.85
N PHE A 278 6.11 8.02 -2.64
CA PHE A 278 5.80 6.67 -2.14
C PHE A 278 4.56 6.06 -2.78
N LEU A 279 3.65 6.86 -3.36
CA LEU A 279 2.61 6.33 -4.24
C LEU A 279 3.23 5.66 -5.46
N ALA A 280 4.27 6.27 -6.04
CA ALA A 280 5.01 5.66 -7.14
C ALA A 280 5.78 4.41 -6.73
N GLU A 281 6.37 4.37 -5.52
CA GLU A 281 6.98 3.14 -4.98
C GLU A 281 5.95 2.00 -4.80
N TRP A 282 4.77 2.31 -4.25
CA TRP A 282 3.67 1.35 -4.15
C TRP A 282 3.19 0.87 -5.53
N TRP A 283 3.05 1.76 -6.49
CA TRP A 283 2.68 1.44 -7.87
C TRP A 283 3.71 0.52 -8.55
N LYS A 284 5.01 0.77 -8.33
CA LYS A 284 6.08 -0.10 -8.85
C LYS A 284 5.95 -1.51 -8.32
N GLN A 285 5.65 -1.68 -7.03
CA GLN A 285 5.40 -3.00 -6.47
C GLN A 285 4.15 -3.65 -7.11
N LEU A 286 3.06 -2.89 -7.23
CA LEU A 286 1.80 -3.38 -7.79
C LEU A 286 1.99 -4.00 -9.18
N PHE A 287 2.60 -3.26 -10.10
CA PHE A 287 2.81 -3.73 -11.48
C PHE A 287 4.00 -4.69 -11.59
N GLY A 288 5.12 -4.39 -10.94
CA GLY A 288 6.34 -5.19 -11.05
C GLY A 288 6.16 -6.63 -10.55
N GLU A 289 5.52 -6.82 -9.39
CA GLU A 289 5.29 -8.17 -8.86
C GLU A 289 4.15 -8.91 -9.57
N SER A 290 3.18 -8.20 -10.15
CA SER A 290 2.05 -8.82 -10.86
C SER A 290 2.40 -9.21 -12.29
N GLU A 291 3.13 -8.36 -13.03
CA GLU A 291 3.39 -8.54 -14.46
C GLU A 291 4.79 -9.08 -14.77
N GLY A 292 5.76 -8.92 -13.85
CA GLY A 292 7.15 -9.38 -13.99
C GLY A 292 7.30 -10.90 -13.84
N LYS A 293 6.73 -11.66 -14.79
CA LYS A 293 6.64 -13.13 -14.77
C LYS A 293 7.03 -13.71 -16.13
N ASP A 294 7.59 -14.91 -16.13
CA ASP A 294 7.86 -15.68 -17.36
C ASP A 294 8.67 -14.94 -18.43
N GLY A 295 9.61 -14.07 -18.00
CA GLY A 295 10.41 -13.23 -18.90
C GLY A 295 9.62 -12.11 -19.59
N ARG A 296 8.44 -11.76 -19.07
CA ARG A 296 7.54 -10.71 -19.58
C ARG A 296 7.32 -9.63 -18.51
N GLY A 297 6.63 -8.56 -18.92
CA GLY A 297 6.29 -7.41 -18.08
C GLY A 297 6.95 -6.12 -18.55
N LEU A 298 6.31 -4.99 -18.25
CA LEU A 298 6.94 -3.67 -18.36
C LEU A 298 7.82 -3.45 -17.14
N ILE A 299 8.97 -2.78 -17.31
CA ILE A 299 9.78 -2.29 -16.20
C ILE A 299 9.04 -1.09 -15.59
N PRO A 300 8.53 -1.18 -14.35
CA PRO A 300 7.88 -0.04 -13.72
C PRO A 300 8.95 0.91 -13.15
N ALA A 301 9.01 2.12 -13.68
CA ALA A 301 9.87 3.19 -13.25
C ALA A 301 9.04 4.37 -12.73
N ALA A 302 9.68 5.31 -12.04
CA ALA A 302 9.02 6.48 -11.48
C ALA A 302 9.92 7.71 -11.59
N CYS A 303 9.30 8.89 -11.67
CA CYS A 303 9.99 10.18 -11.66
C CYS A 303 9.23 11.21 -10.83
N ASP A 304 9.97 12.02 -10.07
CA ASP A 304 9.43 13.19 -9.38
C ASP A 304 9.75 14.45 -10.17
N PHE A 305 8.78 14.94 -10.93
CA PHE A 305 8.92 16.18 -11.69
C PHE A 305 8.60 17.42 -10.84
N THR A 306 9.20 18.57 -11.14
CA THR A 306 10.20 18.82 -12.20
C THR A 306 11.62 18.37 -11.85
N THR A 307 11.87 17.92 -10.61
CA THR A 307 13.21 17.52 -10.12
C THR A 307 13.93 16.57 -11.09
N ASP A 308 13.27 15.49 -11.50
CA ASP A 308 13.88 14.48 -12.36
C ASP A 308 13.92 14.85 -13.85
N LEU A 309 13.33 15.98 -14.26
CA LEU A 309 13.66 16.56 -15.56
C LEU A 309 15.12 17.03 -15.61
N HIS A 310 15.73 17.31 -14.46
CA HIS A 310 17.13 17.70 -14.33
C HIS A 310 18.07 16.52 -14.01
N SER A 311 17.59 15.28 -14.16
CA SER A 311 18.40 14.06 -14.05
C SER A 311 18.09 13.08 -15.19
N LEU A 312 16.83 12.67 -15.30
CA LEU A 312 16.31 11.73 -16.30
C LEU A 312 15.66 12.41 -17.51
N GLY A 313 15.37 13.71 -17.45
CA GLY A 313 14.70 14.44 -18.54
C GLY A 313 15.39 14.30 -19.89
N GLN A 314 16.72 14.41 -19.93
CA GLN A 314 17.51 14.19 -21.16
C GLN A 314 17.34 12.75 -21.70
N PHE A 315 17.33 11.74 -20.83
CA PHE A 315 17.13 10.35 -21.23
C PHE A 315 15.71 10.13 -21.75
N ILE A 316 14.70 10.69 -21.08
CA ILE A 316 13.30 10.60 -21.51
C ILE A 316 13.10 11.30 -22.87
N GLN A 317 13.77 12.43 -23.10
CA GLN A 317 13.63 13.23 -24.31
C GLN A 317 14.39 12.65 -25.52
N GLU A 318 15.62 12.17 -25.34
CA GLU A 318 16.52 11.79 -26.45
C GLU A 318 17.14 10.39 -26.31
N GLY A 319 16.86 9.67 -25.22
CA GLY A 319 17.26 8.27 -25.06
C GLY A 319 16.47 7.28 -25.93
N PRO A 320 16.71 5.97 -25.75
CA PRO A 320 16.01 4.92 -26.48
C PRO A 320 14.48 5.06 -26.45
N ARG A 321 13.82 4.76 -27.58
CA ARG A 321 12.36 4.77 -27.73
C ARG A 321 11.79 3.36 -27.54
#